data_AF-A0A953TDJ3-F1
#
_entry.id   AF-A0A953TDJ3-F1
#
_cell.length_a   1.000
_cell.length_b   1.000
_cell.length_c   1.000
_cell.angle_alpha   90.00
_cell.angle_beta   90.00
_cell.angle_gamma   90.00
#
_symmetry.space_group_name_H-M   'P 1'
#
loop_
_entity.id
_entity.type
_entity.pdbx_description
1 polymer ?
#
loop_
_entity_poly.entity_id
_entity_poly.type
_entity_poly.pdbx_seq_one_letter_code
_entity_poly.pdbx_strand_id
1 'polypeptide(L)'
;MADTYYEFAGGKVREVAVPEQFESMGDGHPQIMSLTQLSMNCHQAGLELESRFFQRIFVSNCATYSNVYAGFPNDAGPGMESFVSTAELRELFNRVLADRERALSRMIALQEEMDWLAYAAYGLLSEQNSKAWAVSTPESLHTDERPFRLWELGESKYESAIKLIPENWSTERQGIWAARLEVIRDNEHIRRIEQPIYKRRWDEQWKVGNQWRCGEIAYAAEFTDAFEWWLKEKAEWWLEHKKRGGPVEQAEWTAALWADERVQAAWPVAAENYSLLEFDKARTKAEEQGDPVPERPKSKTDPATFARQFKAIIEEETVPEGFEFGTEYEELARRLKKELPAKLKKVRGKLNVPRERFHSVGKAQYKWAGLQFRGKMK
;
A
#
# COMPACT_ATOMS: atom_id res chain seq x y z
N MET A 1 24.73 1.27 24.69
CA MET A 1 23.74 2.20 24.14
C MET A 1 24.11 2.42 22.69
N ALA A 2 23.17 2.18 21.77
CA ALA A 2 23.40 2.41 20.35
C ALA A 2 22.98 3.84 20.03
N ASP A 3 23.96 4.70 19.79
CA ASP A 3 23.74 6.12 19.49
C ASP A 3 22.77 6.26 18.30
N THR A 4 21.62 6.89 18.53
CA THR A 4 20.61 7.06 17.49
C THR A 4 20.78 8.43 16.87
N TYR A 5 21.38 8.47 15.68
CA TYR A 5 21.62 9.69 14.92
C TYR A 5 20.41 10.04 14.06
N TYR A 6 19.92 11.29 14.13
CA TYR A 6 18.86 11.79 13.26
C TYR A 6 19.34 13.01 12.46
N GLU A 7 18.97 13.05 11.17
CA GLU A 7 19.24 14.18 10.28
C GLU A 7 18.14 15.24 10.43
N PHE A 8 18.49 16.46 10.83
CA PHE A 8 17.61 17.62 10.71
C PHE A 8 17.77 18.27 9.34
N ALA A 9 16.67 18.83 8.80
CA ALA A 9 16.67 19.59 7.56
C ALA A 9 17.75 20.69 7.59
N GLY A 10 18.85 20.48 6.86
CA GLY A 10 20.03 21.34 6.89
C GLY A 10 21.38 20.63 7.08
N GLY A 11 21.44 19.29 7.10
CA GLY A 11 22.70 18.53 7.02
C GLY A 11 23.55 18.55 8.29
N LYS A 12 22.98 18.97 9.43
CA LYS A 12 23.62 18.82 10.74
C LYS A 12 22.99 17.65 11.48
N VAL A 13 23.73 16.55 11.54
CA VAL A 13 23.45 15.46 12.47
C VAL A 13 23.80 15.99 13.86
N ARG A 14 22.82 16.06 14.75
CA ARG A 14 23.05 16.27 16.18
C ARG A 14 22.56 15.03 16.91
N GLU A 15 23.37 14.59 17.87
CA GLU A 15 22.93 13.69 18.92
C GLU A 15 21.83 14.42 19.70
N VAL A 16 20.60 13.91 19.61
CA VAL A 16 19.54 14.35 20.51
C VAL A 16 19.69 13.47 21.74
N ALA A 17 20.29 14.02 22.79
CA ALA A 17 20.41 13.33 24.06
C ALA A 17 18.99 12.90 24.51
N VAL A 18 18.87 11.63 24.90
CA VAL A 18 17.70 11.18 25.65
C VAL A 18 17.62 12.08 26.89
N PRO A 19 16.47 12.72 27.19
CA PRO A 19 16.39 13.66 28.32
C PRO A 19 16.94 13.01 29.60
N GLU A 20 17.69 13.74 30.43
CA GLU A 20 18.25 13.21 31.69
C GLU A 20 17.20 12.52 32.57
N GLN A 21 15.95 12.98 32.48
CA GLN A 21 14.78 12.40 33.11
C GLN A 21 14.62 10.92 32.74
N PHE A 22 14.79 10.55 31.47
CA PHE A 22 14.76 9.17 30.99
C PHE A 22 16.03 8.39 31.34
N GLU A 23 17.21 9.01 31.30
CA GLU A 23 18.45 8.34 31.75
C GLU A 23 18.40 8.00 33.25
N SER A 24 17.72 8.84 34.04
CA SER A 24 17.51 8.62 35.48
C SER A 24 16.38 7.62 35.79
N MET A 25 15.44 7.44 34.85
CA MET A 25 14.39 6.43 34.92
C MET A 25 14.99 5.09 34.47
N GLY A 26 15.43 4.27 35.42
CA GLY A 26 15.94 2.93 35.09
C GLY A 26 14.91 2.09 34.30
N ASP A 27 15.39 1.04 33.62
CA ASP A 27 14.59 0.19 32.69
C ASP A 27 13.25 -0.35 33.27
N GLY A 28 13.11 -0.40 34.61
CA GLY A 28 11.88 -0.80 35.30
C GLY A 28 10.87 0.33 35.56
N HIS A 29 11.11 1.54 35.06
CA HIS A 29 10.18 2.65 35.26
C HIS A 29 8.84 2.38 34.54
N PRO A 30 7.67 2.56 35.19
CA PRO A 30 6.38 2.20 34.61
C PRO A 30 6.11 2.80 33.22
N GLN A 31 6.48 4.06 33.00
CA GLN A 31 6.29 4.72 31.70
C GLN A 31 7.18 4.11 30.59
N ILE A 32 8.42 3.73 30.91
CA ILE A 32 9.33 3.08 29.95
C ILE A 32 8.79 1.69 29.58
N MET A 33 8.32 0.94 30.58
CA MET A 33 7.69 -0.37 30.36
C MET A 33 6.43 -0.25 29.49
N SER A 34 5.58 0.74 29.75
CA SER A 34 4.38 1.01 28.94
C SER A 34 4.73 1.37 27.50
N LEU A 35 5.68 2.30 27.28
CA LEU A 35 6.14 2.67 25.93
C LEU A 35 6.72 1.47 25.17
N THR A 36 7.53 0.66 25.85
CA THR A 36 8.11 -0.57 25.27
C THR A 36 7.02 -1.55 24.86
N GLN A 37 6.04 -1.79 25.73
CA GLN A 37 4.94 -2.70 25.46
C GLN A 37 4.05 -2.22 24.30
N LEU A 38 3.73 -0.92 24.26
CA LEU A 38 2.95 -0.32 23.16
C LEU A 38 3.71 -0.43 21.83
N SER A 39 5.01 -0.16 21.83
CA SER A 39 5.88 -0.29 20.66
C SER A 39 5.94 -1.73 20.14
N MET A 40 6.14 -2.71 21.02
CA MET A 40 6.11 -4.13 20.67
C MET A 40 4.76 -4.55 20.08
N ASN A 41 3.66 -4.10 20.69
CA ASN A 41 2.31 -4.38 20.20
C ASN A 41 2.06 -3.76 18.81
N CYS A 42 2.57 -2.54 18.58
CA CYS A 42 2.43 -1.84 17.31
C CYS A 42 3.25 -2.53 16.22
N HIS A 43 4.48 -2.95 16.54
CA HIS A 43 5.32 -3.75 15.64
C HIS A 43 4.64 -5.06 15.25
N GLN A 44 4.09 -5.79 16.22
CA GLN A 44 3.37 -7.05 15.96
C GLN A 44 2.16 -6.84 15.05
N ALA A 45 1.36 -5.80 15.28
CA ALA A 45 0.25 -5.44 14.41
C ALA A 45 0.71 -5.03 13.00
N GLY A 46 1.90 -4.42 12.87
CA GLY A 46 2.52 -4.15 11.58
C GLY A 46 2.87 -5.43 10.81
N LEU A 47 3.46 -6.42 11.48
CA LEU A 47 3.73 -7.74 10.88
C LEU A 47 2.43 -8.45 10.45
N GLU A 48 1.36 -8.31 11.23
CA GLU A 48 0.03 -8.81 10.86
C GLU A 48 -0.44 -8.15 9.56
N LEU A 49 -0.31 -6.82 9.42
CA LEU A 49 -0.70 -6.09 8.21
C LEU A 49 0.08 -6.55 6.98
N GLU A 50 1.41 -6.70 7.08
CA GLU A 50 2.27 -7.19 5.99
C GLU A 50 1.92 -8.62 5.57
N SER A 51 1.53 -9.46 6.53
CA SER A 51 1.07 -10.81 6.23
C SER A 51 -0.24 -10.85 5.42
N ARG A 52 -0.91 -9.72 5.20
CA ARG A 52 -2.23 -9.61 4.55
C ARG A 52 -2.23 -8.79 3.26
N PHE A 53 -1.08 -8.60 2.60
CA PHE A 53 -1.05 -8.03 1.24
C PHE A 53 -1.88 -8.85 0.24
N PHE A 54 -2.58 -8.17 -0.67
CA PHE A 54 -3.44 -8.83 -1.66
C PHE A 54 -2.68 -9.75 -2.62
N GLN A 55 -1.39 -9.48 -2.86
CA GLN A 55 -0.53 -10.38 -3.64
C GLN A 55 -0.58 -11.80 -3.10
N ARG A 56 -0.63 -11.98 -1.78
CA ARG A 56 -0.62 -13.31 -1.18
C ARG A 56 -1.86 -14.15 -1.51
N ILE A 57 -3.00 -13.53 -1.82
CA ILE A 57 -4.21 -14.24 -2.31
C ILE A 57 -3.92 -15.02 -3.61
N PHE A 58 -3.02 -14.50 -4.44
CA PHE A 58 -2.72 -15.08 -5.75
C PHE A 58 -1.58 -16.12 -5.71
N VAL A 59 -0.82 -16.21 -4.62
CA VAL A 59 0.44 -16.97 -4.49
C VAL A 59 0.26 -18.41 -3.95
N SER A 60 -0.95 -18.97 -3.92
CA SER A 60 -1.17 -20.34 -3.38
C SER A 60 -0.23 -21.40 -4.00
N ASN A 61 0.01 -22.53 -3.30
CA ASN A 61 0.95 -23.64 -3.63
C ASN A 61 0.85 -24.25 -5.05
N CYS A 62 -0.07 -23.79 -5.87
CA CYS A 62 -0.27 -24.15 -7.28
C CYS A 62 -0.07 -22.96 -8.24
N ALA A 63 0.52 -21.85 -7.77
CA ALA A 63 1.04 -20.80 -8.64
C ALA A 63 2.11 -21.40 -9.56
N THR A 64 2.21 -20.87 -10.77
CA THR A 64 3.07 -21.32 -11.88
C THR A 64 4.58 -21.36 -11.57
N TYR A 65 4.95 -21.05 -10.32
CA TYR A 65 6.29 -21.00 -9.76
C TYR A 65 6.31 -21.43 -8.27
N SER A 66 5.41 -22.31 -7.80
CA SER A 66 5.39 -22.75 -6.39
C SER A 66 6.75 -23.29 -5.91
N ASN A 67 7.52 -23.89 -6.81
CA ASN A 67 8.88 -24.38 -6.54
C ASN A 67 9.95 -23.26 -6.44
N VAL A 68 9.69 -22.09 -7.04
CA VAL A 68 10.61 -20.92 -7.07
C VAL A 68 10.28 -19.95 -5.94
N TYR A 69 9.02 -19.90 -5.50
CA TYR A 69 8.60 -19.10 -4.34
C TYR A 69 8.84 -19.81 -3.00
N ALA A 70 9.03 -21.13 -3.00
CA ALA A 70 9.51 -21.90 -1.85
C ALA A 70 10.90 -21.41 -1.43
N GLY A 71 10.97 -20.57 -0.40
CA GLY A 71 12.24 -20.01 0.13
C GLY A 71 12.45 -18.51 -0.01
N PHE A 72 11.50 -17.73 -0.56
CA PHE A 72 11.51 -16.28 -0.37
C PHE A 72 11.01 -15.91 1.04
N PRO A 73 11.41 -14.78 1.64
CA PRO A 73 10.87 -14.31 2.93
C PRO A 73 9.34 -14.16 2.95
N ASN A 74 8.72 -14.09 1.77
CA ASN A 74 7.28 -13.97 1.52
C ASN A 74 6.64 -15.28 1.03
N ASP A 75 7.30 -16.42 1.22
CA ASP A 75 6.73 -17.74 0.94
C ASP A 75 5.34 -17.84 1.59
N ALA A 76 4.34 -18.25 0.80
CA ALA A 76 3.01 -18.52 1.29
C ALA A 76 3.09 -19.83 2.06
N GLY A 77 3.57 -19.76 3.30
CA GLY A 77 3.71 -20.90 4.19
C GLY A 77 2.45 -21.77 4.24
N PRO A 78 2.56 -23.02 4.72
CA PRO A 78 1.45 -23.95 4.77
C PRO A 78 0.24 -23.33 5.51
N GLY A 79 -0.91 -23.27 4.83
CA GLY A 79 -2.17 -22.77 5.39
C GLY A 79 -2.81 -21.55 4.70
N MET A 80 -2.24 -21.05 3.59
CA MET A 80 -2.85 -19.93 2.86
C MET A 80 -4.03 -20.39 1.99
N GLU A 81 -5.21 -19.81 2.22
CA GLU A 81 -6.45 -20.11 1.49
C GLU A 81 -6.30 -19.75 0.00
N SER A 82 -6.56 -20.73 -0.87
CA SER A 82 -6.66 -20.52 -2.31
C SER A 82 -8.13 -20.31 -2.70
N PHE A 83 -8.37 -19.60 -3.80
CA PHE A 83 -9.69 -19.47 -4.40
C PHE A 83 -9.79 -20.31 -5.67
N VAL A 84 -10.95 -20.91 -5.91
CA VAL A 84 -11.34 -21.57 -7.16
C VAL A 84 -12.57 -20.92 -7.82
N SER A 85 -13.35 -20.14 -7.07
CA SER A 85 -14.53 -19.42 -7.58
C SER A 85 -14.49 -17.91 -7.32
N THR A 86 -15.31 -17.14 -8.06
CA THR A 86 -15.46 -15.70 -7.82
C THR A 86 -15.99 -15.40 -6.42
N ALA A 87 -16.90 -16.23 -5.91
CA ALA A 87 -17.50 -16.04 -4.60
C ALA A 87 -16.45 -16.19 -3.48
N GLU A 88 -15.64 -17.24 -3.54
CA GLU A 88 -14.53 -17.47 -2.60
C GLU A 88 -13.51 -16.33 -2.63
N LEU A 89 -13.16 -15.83 -3.82
CA LEU A 89 -12.25 -14.70 -3.93
C LEU A 89 -12.83 -13.42 -3.30
N ARG A 90 -14.13 -13.16 -3.47
CA ARG A 90 -14.79 -12.03 -2.82
C ARG A 90 -14.79 -12.17 -1.30
N GLU A 91 -15.08 -13.35 -0.78
CA GLU A 91 -15.01 -13.62 0.65
C GLU A 91 -13.60 -13.42 1.20
N LEU A 92 -12.59 -13.92 0.49
CA LEU A 92 -11.20 -13.74 0.87
C LEU A 92 -10.76 -12.27 0.80
N PHE A 93 -11.16 -11.54 -0.25
CA PHE A 93 -10.93 -10.11 -0.39
C PHE A 93 -11.51 -9.33 0.80
N ASN A 94 -12.79 -9.56 1.12
CA ASN A 94 -13.47 -8.88 2.22
C ASN A 94 -12.85 -9.22 3.58
N ARG A 95 -12.41 -10.46 3.77
CA ARG A 95 -11.73 -10.87 5.00
C ARG A 95 -10.38 -10.20 5.14
N VAL A 96 -9.58 -10.18 4.08
CA VAL A 96 -8.28 -9.48 4.06
C VAL A 96 -8.47 -8.00 4.36
N LEU A 97 -9.45 -7.34 3.74
CA LEU A 97 -9.79 -5.94 4.01
C LEU A 97 -10.15 -5.75 5.49
N ALA A 98 -11.06 -6.56 6.03
CA ALA A 98 -11.46 -6.46 7.43
C ALA A 98 -10.31 -6.71 8.40
N ASP A 99 -9.42 -7.67 8.10
CA ASP A 99 -8.24 -7.97 8.91
C ASP A 99 -7.27 -6.77 8.93
N ARG A 100 -7.07 -6.14 7.78
CA ARG A 100 -6.18 -4.97 7.65
C ARG A 100 -6.72 -3.74 8.32
N GLU A 101 -8.01 -3.45 8.16
CA GLU A 101 -8.65 -2.33 8.85
C GLU A 101 -8.58 -2.48 10.36
N ARG A 102 -8.74 -3.70 10.88
CA ARG A 102 -8.57 -3.98 12.31
C ARG A 102 -7.11 -3.77 12.76
N ALA A 103 -6.14 -4.29 12.02
CA ALA A 103 -4.72 -4.11 12.34
C ALA A 103 -4.32 -2.64 12.30
N LEU A 104 -4.73 -1.91 11.25
CA LEU A 104 -4.48 -0.49 11.09
C LEU A 104 -5.09 0.34 12.22
N SER A 105 -6.38 0.13 12.54
CA SER A 105 -7.06 0.84 13.62
C SER A 105 -6.40 0.59 14.99
N ARG A 106 -5.86 -0.62 15.20
CA ARG A 106 -5.09 -0.95 16.41
C ARG A 106 -3.73 -0.25 16.42
N MET A 107 -3.01 -0.23 15.30
CA MET A 107 -1.73 0.48 15.19
C MET A 107 -1.90 1.98 15.40
N ILE A 108 -2.96 2.58 14.86
CA ILE A 108 -3.30 3.99 15.07
C ILE A 108 -3.53 4.28 16.56
N ALA A 109 -4.32 3.46 17.23
CA ALA A 109 -4.58 3.61 18.66
C ALA A 109 -3.30 3.48 19.51
N LEU A 110 -2.48 2.46 19.24
CA LEU A 110 -1.20 2.26 19.91
C LEU A 110 -0.25 3.44 19.69
N GLN A 111 -0.18 3.96 18.46
CA GLN A 111 0.62 5.14 18.14
C GLN A 111 0.13 6.37 18.90
N GLU A 112 -1.18 6.57 18.98
CA GLU A 112 -1.75 7.69 19.72
C GLU A 112 -1.35 7.63 21.20
N GLU A 113 -1.46 6.47 21.85
CA GLU A 113 -1.02 6.33 23.25
C GLU A 113 0.49 6.55 23.43
N MET A 114 1.31 6.07 22.48
CA MET A 114 2.76 6.32 22.51
C MET A 114 3.08 7.81 22.37
N ASP A 115 2.38 8.53 21.49
CA ASP A 115 2.59 9.97 21.29
C ASP A 115 2.32 10.75 22.60
N TRP A 116 1.19 10.49 23.27
CA TRP A 116 0.83 11.17 24.52
C TRP A 116 1.75 10.81 25.69
N LEU A 117 2.18 9.55 25.78
CA LEU A 117 3.18 9.15 26.77
C LEU A 117 4.54 9.79 26.52
N ALA A 118 4.95 9.90 25.26
CA ALA A 118 6.18 10.61 24.91
C ALA A 118 6.07 12.09 25.32
N TYR A 119 4.93 12.75 25.08
CA TYR A 119 4.77 14.15 25.52
C TYR A 119 4.91 14.31 27.03
N ALA A 120 4.30 13.41 27.81
CA ALA A 120 4.45 13.42 29.27
C ALA A 120 5.91 13.23 29.69
N ALA A 121 6.59 12.26 29.09
CA ALA A 121 7.94 11.89 29.47
C ALA A 121 9.01 12.92 29.05
N TYR A 122 8.74 13.74 28.03
CA TYR A 122 9.54 14.92 27.68
C TYR A 122 9.18 16.17 28.52
N GLY A 123 8.34 16.03 29.54
CA GLY A 123 7.95 17.13 30.43
C GLY A 123 7.03 18.17 29.77
N LEU A 124 6.40 17.84 28.63
CA LEU A 124 5.46 18.74 27.94
C LEU A 124 4.08 18.73 28.59
N LEU A 125 3.77 17.70 29.39
CA LEU A 125 2.52 17.57 30.14
C LEU A 125 2.81 17.63 31.64
N SER A 126 1.98 18.38 32.37
CA SER A 126 2.05 18.42 33.84
C SER A 126 1.16 17.35 34.47
N GLU A 127 1.26 17.16 35.78
CA GLU A 127 0.38 16.27 36.56
C GLU A 127 -1.11 16.66 36.43
N GLN A 128 -1.42 17.93 36.19
CA GLN A 128 -2.80 18.39 35.94
C GLN A 128 -3.37 17.79 34.64
N ASN A 129 -2.49 17.37 33.72
CA ASN A 129 -2.84 16.75 32.45
C ASN A 129 -2.76 15.21 32.52
N SER A 130 -2.65 14.61 33.71
CA SER A 130 -2.53 13.15 33.93
C SER A 130 -3.58 12.32 33.19
N LYS A 131 -4.80 12.84 33.07
CA LYS A 131 -5.88 12.18 32.32
C LYS A 131 -5.59 12.05 30.82
N ALA A 132 -4.83 12.98 30.22
CA ALA A 132 -4.51 12.95 28.79
C ALA A 132 -3.46 11.89 28.41
N TRP A 133 -2.66 11.43 29.38
CA TRP A 133 -1.62 10.42 29.20
C TRP A 133 -1.82 9.17 30.06
N ALA A 134 -3.04 8.95 30.58
CA ALA A 134 -3.37 7.74 31.33
C ALA A 134 -3.20 6.49 30.46
N VAL A 135 -2.43 5.52 30.94
CA VAL A 135 -2.18 4.26 30.21
C VAL A 135 -3.39 3.35 30.36
N SER A 136 -4.28 3.36 29.37
CA SER A 136 -5.29 2.33 29.18
C SER A 136 -4.81 1.30 28.15
N THR A 137 -5.44 0.12 28.10
CA THR A 137 -5.29 -0.76 26.95
C THR A 137 -6.00 -0.09 25.77
N PRO A 138 -5.27 0.35 24.72
CA PRO A 138 -5.90 1.14 23.67
C PRO A 138 -6.94 0.32 22.90
N GLU A 139 -8.16 0.84 22.84
CA GLU A 139 -9.20 0.36 21.95
C GLU A 139 -8.93 0.82 20.51
N SER A 140 -9.46 0.08 19.52
CA SER A 140 -9.35 0.45 18.11
C SER A 140 -9.80 1.90 17.86
N LEU A 141 -9.04 2.59 17.01
CA LEU A 141 -9.22 4.01 16.72
C LEU A 141 -9.17 4.24 15.20
N HIS A 142 -10.19 4.89 14.64
CA HIS A 142 -10.17 5.29 13.24
C HIS A 142 -9.24 6.49 13.03
N THR A 143 -8.67 6.62 11.82
CA THR A 143 -7.71 7.70 11.49
C THR A 143 -8.25 9.10 11.79
N ASP A 144 -9.54 9.32 11.52
CA ASP A 144 -10.21 10.62 11.67
C ASP A 144 -10.67 10.92 13.11
N GLU A 145 -10.63 9.92 13.99
CA GLU A 145 -11.05 10.05 15.40
C GLU A 145 -9.89 10.51 16.30
N ARG A 146 -8.71 10.74 15.74
CA ARG A 146 -7.52 11.17 16.49
C ARG A 146 -7.70 12.62 17.00
N PRO A 147 -7.16 12.98 18.17
CA PRO A 147 -7.33 14.30 18.77
C PRO A 147 -7.04 15.48 17.81
N PHE A 148 -5.92 15.45 17.08
CA PHE A 148 -5.63 16.52 16.12
C PHE A 148 -6.57 16.58 14.93
N ARG A 149 -7.13 15.45 14.49
CA ARG A 149 -8.13 15.40 13.42
C ARG A 149 -9.45 16.00 13.89
N LEU A 150 -9.89 15.67 15.10
CA LEU A 150 -11.05 16.30 15.72
C LEU A 150 -10.84 17.82 15.91
N TRP A 151 -9.63 18.24 16.28
CA TRP A 151 -9.26 19.65 16.39
C TRP A 151 -9.32 20.38 15.03
N GLU A 152 -8.80 19.75 13.97
CA GLU A 152 -8.84 20.26 12.59
C GLU A 152 -10.29 20.38 12.07
N LEU A 153 -11.09 19.31 12.20
CA LEU A 153 -12.50 19.28 11.83
C LEU A 153 -13.34 20.28 12.65
N GLY A 154 -12.97 20.50 13.90
CA GLY A 154 -13.54 21.54 14.77
C GLY A 154 -13.11 22.97 14.42
N GLU A 155 -12.41 23.18 13.30
CA GLU A 155 -11.87 24.47 12.86
C GLU A 155 -10.98 25.14 13.91
N SER A 156 -10.19 24.36 14.64
CA SER A 156 -9.36 24.83 15.77
C SER A 156 -10.16 25.47 16.92
N LYS A 157 -11.43 25.11 17.09
CA LYS A 157 -12.29 25.54 18.21
C LYS A 157 -12.59 24.35 19.12
N TYR A 158 -12.30 24.50 20.40
CA TYR A 158 -12.47 23.43 21.39
C TYR A 158 -13.93 22.96 21.50
N GLU A 159 -14.87 23.90 21.56
CA GLU A 159 -16.31 23.61 21.70
C GLU A 159 -16.90 22.89 20.48
N SER A 160 -16.26 23.06 19.31
CA SER A 160 -16.62 22.32 18.10
C SER A 160 -15.98 20.93 18.13
N ALA A 161 -14.68 20.84 18.42
CA ALA A 161 -13.93 19.58 18.44
C ALA A 161 -14.49 18.58 19.46
N ILE A 162 -14.90 19.04 20.64
CA ILE A 162 -15.42 18.17 21.69
C ILE A 162 -16.73 17.47 21.28
N LYS A 163 -17.55 18.11 20.44
CA LYS A 163 -18.80 17.55 19.91
C LYS A 163 -18.58 16.48 18.85
N LEU A 164 -17.35 16.39 18.33
CA LEU A 164 -16.96 15.37 17.35
C LEU A 164 -16.44 14.09 18.02
N ILE A 165 -16.27 14.07 19.35
CA ILE A 165 -15.95 12.85 20.08
C ILE A 165 -17.14 11.88 19.95
N PRO A 166 -16.93 10.61 19.56
CA PRO A 166 -18.04 9.67 19.38
C PRO A 166 -18.84 9.41 20.67
N GLU A 167 -20.16 9.57 20.57
CA GLU A 167 -21.09 9.41 21.71
C GLU A 167 -21.19 7.96 22.22
N ASN A 168 -20.89 6.98 21.36
CA ASN A 168 -20.93 5.56 21.67
C ASN A 168 -19.68 5.05 22.42
N TRP A 169 -18.66 5.90 22.63
CA TRP A 169 -17.49 5.55 23.42
C TRP A 169 -17.81 5.51 24.92
N SER A 170 -17.00 4.77 25.67
CA SER A 170 -17.09 4.78 27.14
C SER A 170 -16.84 6.18 27.69
N THR A 171 -17.46 6.51 28.83
CA THR A 171 -17.26 7.81 29.51
C THR A 171 -15.78 8.04 29.85
N GLU A 172 -15.05 6.97 30.15
CA GLU A 172 -13.60 7.03 30.39
C GLU A 172 -12.84 7.48 29.13
N ARG A 173 -13.08 6.82 27.99
CA ARG A 173 -12.42 7.14 26.71
C ARG A 173 -12.77 8.54 26.23
N GLN A 174 -14.05 8.93 26.31
CA GLN A 174 -14.48 10.31 26.01
C GLN A 174 -13.76 11.32 26.91
N GLY A 175 -13.60 10.98 28.20
CA GLY A 175 -12.89 11.79 29.16
C GLY A 175 -11.41 11.99 28.86
N ILE A 176 -10.73 10.97 28.33
CA ILE A 176 -9.33 11.06 27.87
C ILE A 176 -9.25 11.99 26.66
N TRP A 177 -10.11 11.81 25.66
CA TRP A 177 -10.11 12.64 24.46
C TRP A 177 -10.43 14.10 24.74
N ALA A 178 -11.40 14.37 25.64
CA ALA A 178 -11.68 15.73 26.09
C ALA A 178 -10.44 16.36 26.73
N ALA A 179 -9.75 15.65 27.64
CA ALA A 179 -8.52 16.13 28.26
C ALA A 179 -7.41 16.39 27.22
N ARG A 180 -7.27 15.53 26.20
CA ARG A 180 -6.32 15.73 25.09
C ARG A 180 -6.64 16.99 24.30
N LEU A 181 -7.90 17.23 23.97
CA LEU A 181 -8.33 18.46 23.28
C LEU A 181 -8.13 19.72 24.14
N GLU A 182 -8.32 19.63 25.46
CA GLU A 182 -8.01 20.73 26.39
C GLU A 182 -6.52 21.06 26.38
N VAL A 183 -5.66 20.04 26.43
CA VAL A 183 -4.21 20.24 26.32
C VAL A 183 -3.84 20.87 24.98
N ILE A 184 -4.43 20.43 23.86
CA ILE A 184 -4.19 21.05 22.54
C ILE A 184 -4.62 22.53 22.54
N ARG A 185 -5.72 22.87 23.22
CA ARG A 185 -6.18 24.27 23.35
C ARG A 185 -5.18 25.10 24.15
N ASP A 186 -4.77 24.62 25.33
CA ASP A 186 -4.12 25.42 26.37
C ASP A 186 -2.58 25.38 26.32
N ASN A 187 -1.99 24.33 25.73
CA ASN A 187 -0.54 24.16 25.64
C ASN A 187 -0.04 24.39 24.21
N GLU A 188 0.63 25.52 23.98
CA GLU A 188 1.15 25.90 22.66
C GLU A 188 2.15 24.87 22.08
N HIS A 189 2.98 24.25 22.92
CA HIS A 189 3.96 23.27 22.46
C HIS A 189 3.28 22.01 21.95
N ILE A 190 2.27 21.50 22.69
CA ILE A 190 1.47 20.35 22.26
C ILE A 190 0.66 20.70 21.01
N ARG A 191 0.03 21.87 20.98
CA ARG A 191 -0.71 22.34 19.80
C ARG A 191 0.15 22.37 18.53
N ARG A 192 1.44 22.68 18.67
CA ARG A 192 2.37 22.72 17.54
C ARG A 192 2.71 21.33 17.03
N ILE A 193 3.00 20.37 17.91
CA ILE A 193 3.38 19.00 17.52
C ILE A 193 2.18 18.15 17.10
N GLU A 194 0.97 18.51 17.52
CA GLU A 194 -0.28 17.92 17.04
C GLU A 194 -0.72 18.46 15.66
N GLN A 195 0.08 19.30 14.99
CA GLN A 195 -0.24 19.66 13.60
C GLN A 195 -0.08 18.43 12.68
N PRO A 196 -0.97 18.24 11.68
CA PRO A 196 -0.94 17.07 10.80
C PRO A 196 0.42 16.76 10.17
N ILE A 197 1.23 17.79 9.88
CA ILE A 197 2.56 17.64 9.28
C ILE A 197 3.57 16.90 10.16
N TYR A 198 3.39 16.93 11.48
CA TYR A 198 4.26 16.25 12.45
C TYR A 198 3.71 14.88 12.87
N LYS A 199 2.47 14.55 12.49
CA LYS A 199 1.85 13.26 12.81
C LYS A 199 2.13 12.24 11.70
N ARG A 200 2.17 10.97 12.09
CA ARG A 200 2.25 9.85 11.14
C ARG A 200 1.04 9.85 10.20
N ARG A 201 1.31 9.75 8.90
CA ARG A 201 0.33 9.76 7.80
C ARG A 201 -0.21 8.36 7.53
N TRP A 202 -1.24 7.98 8.26
CA TRP A 202 -1.94 6.69 8.08
C TRP A 202 -2.89 6.68 6.86
N ASP A 203 -3.13 7.85 6.29
CA ASP A 203 -3.92 8.12 5.09
C ASP A 203 -3.13 7.93 3.78
N GLU A 204 -1.80 7.75 3.86
CA GLU A 204 -0.94 7.48 2.69
C GLU A 204 -0.73 5.97 2.49
N GLN A 205 -1.80 5.21 2.25
CA GLN A 205 -1.74 3.74 2.18
C GLN A 205 -1.28 3.22 0.82
N TRP A 206 -1.85 3.74 -0.27
CA TRP A 206 -1.49 3.32 -1.63
C TRP A 206 -1.50 4.51 -2.59
N LYS A 207 -0.62 4.47 -3.60
CA LYS A 207 -0.51 5.55 -4.57
C LYS A 207 -1.37 5.26 -5.80
N VAL A 208 -2.32 6.13 -6.09
CA VAL A 208 -3.18 6.07 -7.28
C VAL A 208 -2.87 7.27 -8.17
N GLY A 209 -2.20 7.00 -9.30
CA GLY A 209 -1.65 8.07 -10.14
C GLY A 209 -0.62 8.91 -9.38
N ASN A 210 -0.95 10.19 -9.15
CA ASN A 210 -0.09 11.13 -8.42
C ASN A 210 -0.54 11.40 -6.99
N GLN A 211 -1.61 10.76 -6.52
CA GLN A 211 -2.20 11.01 -5.21
C GLN A 211 -2.05 9.78 -4.32
N TRP A 212 -1.82 10.02 -3.03
CA TRP A 212 -1.97 8.99 -2.01
C TRP A 212 -3.45 8.82 -1.67
N ARG A 213 -3.86 7.59 -1.44
CA ARG A 213 -5.22 7.20 -1.09
C ARG A 213 -5.20 6.30 0.15
N CYS A 214 -6.34 6.22 0.82
CA CYS A 214 -6.62 5.31 1.93
C CYS A 214 -7.96 4.61 1.75
N GLY A 215 -8.20 3.58 2.57
CA GLY A 215 -9.48 2.87 2.65
C GLY A 215 -9.81 2.13 1.34
N GLU A 216 -11.10 2.14 0.96
CA GLU A 216 -11.61 1.35 -0.17
C GLU A 216 -10.83 1.58 -1.48
N ILE A 217 -10.46 2.83 -1.78
CA ILE A 217 -9.71 3.17 -3.00
C ILE A 217 -8.29 2.62 -2.96
N ALA A 218 -7.61 2.69 -1.81
CA ALA A 218 -6.26 2.16 -1.66
C ALA A 218 -6.24 0.64 -1.80
N TYR A 219 -7.19 -0.05 -1.17
CA TYR A 219 -7.31 -1.51 -1.29
C TYR A 219 -7.67 -1.97 -2.70
N ALA A 220 -8.54 -1.23 -3.39
CA ALA A 220 -8.85 -1.52 -4.78
C ALA A 220 -7.62 -1.42 -5.68
N ALA A 221 -6.81 -0.38 -5.49
CA ALA A 221 -5.57 -0.18 -6.25
C ALA A 221 -4.53 -1.28 -5.96
N GLU A 222 -4.31 -1.60 -4.69
CA GLU A 222 -3.40 -2.69 -4.33
C GLU A 222 -3.87 -4.04 -4.88
N PHE A 223 -5.18 -4.33 -4.81
CA PHE A 223 -5.73 -5.55 -5.37
C PHE A 223 -5.55 -5.62 -6.89
N THR A 224 -5.79 -4.53 -7.62
CA THR A 224 -5.53 -4.50 -9.07
C THR A 224 -4.05 -4.68 -9.36
N ASP A 225 -3.15 -4.05 -8.62
CA ASP A 225 -1.69 -4.24 -8.80
C ASP A 225 -1.28 -5.70 -8.57
N ALA A 226 -1.85 -6.34 -7.53
CA ALA A 226 -1.64 -7.76 -7.24
C ALA A 226 -2.17 -8.67 -8.36
N PHE A 227 -3.38 -8.39 -8.87
CA PHE A 227 -3.97 -9.13 -9.97
C PHE A 227 -3.16 -8.99 -11.27
N GLU A 228 -2.72 -7.77 -11.59
CA GLU A 228 -1.91 -7.49 -12.78
C GLU A 228 -0.56 -8.17 -12.73
N TRP A 229 0.12 -8.08 -11.59
CA TRP A 229 1.36 -8.81 -11.35
C TRP A 229 1.15 -10.32 -11.58
N TRP A 230 0.13 -10.91 -10.95
CA TRP A 230 -0.17 -12.33 -11.10
C TRP A 230 -0.51 -12.73 -12.53
N LEU A 231 -1.24 -11.88 -13.26
CA LEU A 231 -1.59 -12.12 -14.66
C LEU A 231 -0.34 -12.07 -15.55
N LYS A 232 0.59 -11.13 -15.31
CA LYS A 232 1.88 -11.05 -16.00
C LYS A 232 2.72 -12.31 -15.76
N GLU A 233 2.79 -12.81 -14.52
CA GLU A 233 3.47 -14.05 -14.16
C GLU A 233 2.90 -15.26 -14.94
N LYS A 234 1.56 -15.39 -14.99
CA LYS A 234 0.90 -16.45 -15.76
C LYS A 234 1.18 -16.32 -17.27
N ALA A 235 1.12 -15.10 -17.78
CA ALA A 235 1.34 -14.80 -19.18
C ALA A 235 2.77 -15.18 -19.62
N GLU A 236 3.76 -14.79 -18.82
CA GLU A 236 5.17 -15.11 -19.00
C GLU A 236 5.44 -16.62 -18.93
N TRP A 237 4.94 -17.28 -17.88
CA TRP A 237 5.10 -18.72 -17.73
C TRP A 237 4.54 -19.49 -18.92
N TRP A 238 3.35 -19.11 -19.39
CA TRP A 238 2.70 -19.77 -20.53
C TRP A 238 3.52 -19.59 -21.81
N LEU A 239 4.03 -18.38 -22.07
CA LEU A 239 4.93 -18.15 -23.20
C LEU A 239 6.16 -19.04 -23.11
N GLU A 240 6.84 -19.04 -21.97
CA GLU A 240 8.07 -19.81 -21.76
C GLU A 240 7.84 -21.32 -21.96
N HIS A 241 6.80 -21.88 -21.35
CA HIS A 241 6.63 -23.33 -21.21
C HIS A 241 5.72 -23.94 -22.27
N LYS A 242 4.68 -23.22 -22.72
CA LYS A 242 3.71 -23.73 -23.71
C LYS A 242 4.02 -23.28 -25.13
N LYS A 243 4.69 -22.13 -25.29
CA LYS A 243 5.07 -21.58 -26.61
C LYS A 243 6.57 -21.49 -26.85
N ARG A 244 7.40 -22.04 -25.95
CA ARG A 244 8.88 -21.99 -26.06
C ARG A 244 9.39 -20.57 -26.30
N GLY A 245 8.75 -19.60 -25.66
CA GLY A 245 9.04 -18.18 -25.76
C GLY A 245 8.32 -17.41 -26.86
N GLY A 246 7.49 -18.04 -27.70
CA GLY A 246 6.73 -17.38 -28.78
C GLY A 246 7.43 -17.41 -30.15
N PRO A 247 6.97 -16.60 -31.12
CA PRO A 247 5.93 -15.59 -30.99
C PRO A 247 4.51 -16.17 -30.82
N VAL A 248 3.60 -15.36 -30.27
CA VAL A 248 2.16 -15.66 -30.17
C VAL A 248 1.33 -14.45 -30.58
N GLU A 249 0.18 -14.70 -31.21
CA GLU A 249 -0.85 -13.69 -31.46
C GLU A 249 -1.60 -13.30 -30.18
N GLN A 250 -1.97 -12.03 -30.05
CA GLN A 250 -2.71 -11.51 -28.88
C GLN A 250 -3.98 -12.32 -28.59
N ALA A 251 -4.75 -12.64 -29.63
CA ALA A 251 -6.00 -13.35 -29.49
C ALA A 251 -5.80 -14.78 -28.95
N GLU A 252 -4.79 -15.47 -29.46
CA GLU A 252 -4.43 -16.81 -29.01
C GLU A 252 -3.95 -16.79 -27.55
N TRP A 253 -3.06 -15.85 -27.21
CA TRP A 253 -2.54 -15.73 -25.85
C TRP A 253 -3.63 -15.39 -24.84
N THR A 254 -4.52 -14.46 -25.21
CA THR A 254 -5.69 -14.10 -24.39
C THR A 254 -6.60 -15.30 -24.18
N ALA A 255 -6.93 -16.05 -25.23
CA ALA A 255 -7.77 -17.24 -25.13
C ALA A 255 -7.14 -18.30 -24.22
N ALA A 256 -5.82 -18.46 -24.30
CA ALA A 256 -5.09 -19.41 -23.46
C ALA A 256 -5.12 -19.05 -21.97
N LEU A 257 -4.95 -17.76 -21.62
CA LEU A 257 -5.08 -17.34 -20.22
C LEU A 257 -6.53 -17.36 -19.73
N TRP A 258 -7.48 -17.02 -20.61
CA TRP A 258 -8.90 -17.06 -20.27
C TRP A 258 -9.42 -18.49 -20.04
N ALA A 259 -8.74 -19.51 -20.57
CA ALA A 259 -9.08 -20.91 -20.30
C ALA A 259 -8.76 -21.34 -18.85
N ASP A 260 -8.01 -20.53 -18.09
CA ASP A 260 -7.72 -20.79 -16.68
C ASP A 260 -8.91 -20.39 -15.81
N GLU A 261 -9.51 -21.36 -15.11
CA GLU A 261 -10.67 -21.16 -14.24
C GLU A 261 -10.41 -20.12 -13.15
N ARG A 262 -9.19 -20.02 -12.62
CA ARG A 262 -8.84 -19.00 -11.62
C ARG A 262 -8.79 -17.61 -12.25
N VAL A 263 -8.36 -17.49 -13.50
CA VAL A 263 -8.40 -16.19 -14.22
C VAL A 263 -9.85 -15.77 -14.44
N GLN A 264 -10.73 -16.70 -14.83
CA GLN A 264 -12.16 -16.43 -14.96
C GLN A 264 -12.81 -16.07 -13.61
N ALA A 265 -12.42 -16.75 -12.53
CA ALA A 265 -12.90 -16.45 -11.18
C ALA A 265 -12.44 -15.08 -10.68
N ALA A 266 -11.19 -14.70 -10.97
CA ALA A 266 -10.57 -13.45 -10.53
C ALA A 266 -11.05 -12.22 -11.30
N TRP A 267 -11.34 -12.37 -12.59
CA TRP A 267 -11.66 -11.25 -13.45
C TRP A 267 -12.86 -10.40 -12.98
N PRO A 268 -14.00 -10.96 -12.54
CA PRO A 268 -15.11 -10.16 -12.02
C PRO A 268 -14.72 -9.25 -10.85
N VAL A 269 -13.92 -9.78 -9.91
CA VAL A 269 -13.45 -9.02 -8.74
C VAL A 269 -12.48 -7.92 -9.16
N ALA A 270 -11.56 -8.21 -10.08
CA ALA A 270 -10.67 -7.20 -10.65
C ALA A 270 -11.45 -6.10 -11.41
N ALA A 271 -12.41 -6.48 -12.24
CA ALA A 271 -13.24 -5.54 -13.00
C ALA A 271 -14.07 -4.59 -12.11
N GLU A 272 -14.54 -5.07 -10.94
CA GLU A 272 -15.22 -4.25 -9.93
C GLU A 272 -14.28 -3.21 -9.31
N ASN A 273 -13.05 -3.60 -8.99
CA ASN A 273 -12.03 -2.72 -8.44
C ASN A 273 -11.54 -1.71 -9.48
N TYR A 274 -11.32 -2.11 -10.73
CA TYR A 274 -11.03 -1.16 -11.82
C TYR A 274 -12.17 -0.14 -12.00
N SER A 275 -13.43 -0.58 -11.96
CA SER A 275 -14.59 0.31 -12.01
C SER A 275 -14.58 1.33 -10.86
N LEU A 276 -14.19 0.90 -9.65
CA LEU A 276 -14.05 1.80 -8.50
C LEU A 276 -12.97 2.85 -8.70
N LEU A 277 -11.79 2.45 -9.21
CA LEU A 277 -10.68 3.36 -9.45
C LEU A 277 -11.00 4.38 -10.55
N GLU A 278 -11.67 3.96 -11.62
CA GLU A 278 -12.12 4.88 -12.68
C GLU A 278 -13.20 5.84 -12.17
N PHE A 279 -14.11 5.37 -11.31
CA PHE A 279 -15.08 6.24 -10.64
C PHE A 279 -14.38 7.26 -9.73
N ASP A 280 -13.42 6.85 -8.90
CA ASP A 280 -12.70 7.76 -8.00
C ASP A 280 -11.94 8.85 -8.77
N LYS A 281 -11.31 8.48 -9.87
CA LYS A 281 -10.66 9.42 -10.79
C LYS A 281 -11.65 10.39 -11.42
N ALA A 282 -12.79 9.90 -11.89
CA ALA A 282 -13.83 10.73 -12.50
C ALA A 282 -14.48 11.68 -11.48
N ARG A 283 -14.73 11.19 -10.26
CA ARG A 283 -15.22 11.97 -9.11
C ARG A 283 -14.26 13.10 -8.75
N THR A 284 -12.97 12.78 -8.56
CA THR A 284 -11.93 13.78 -8.23
C THR A 284 -11.88 14.87 -9.28
N LYS A 285 -11.92 14.49 -10.57
CA LYS A 285 -11.94 15.45 -11.68
C LYS A 285 -13.20 16.33 -11.66
N ALA A 286 -14.37 15.75 -11.38
CA ALA A 286 -15.62 16.51 -11.29
C ALA A 286 -15.59 17.50 -10.12
N GLU A 287 -15.11 17.09 -8.96
CA GLU A 287 -14.91 17.95 -7.78
C GLU A 287 -13.97 19.12 -8.08
N GLU A 288 -12.84 18.86 -8.77
CA GLU A 288 -11.91 19.92 -9.21
C GLU A 288 -12.53 20.90 -10.21
N GLN A 289 -13.49 20.45 -11.02
CA GLN A 289 -14.15 21.25 -12.05
C GLN A 289 -15.46 21.91 -11.57
N GLY A 290 -15.94 21.55 -10.38
CA GLY A 290 -17.26 21.96 -9.87
C GLY A 290 -18.42 21.29 -10.60
N ASP A 291 -18.18 20.18 -11.30
CA ASP A 291 -19.17 19.41 -12.04
C ASP A 291 -19.91 18.40 -11.14
N PRO A 292 -21.12 17.95 -11.51
CA PRO A 292 -21.79 16.87 -10.81
C PRO A 292 -20.97 15.59 -10.78
N VAL A 293 -20.93 14.92 -9.62
CA VAL A 293 -20.25 13.63 -9.46
C VAL A 293 -20.90 12.59 -10.40
N PRO A 294 -20.13 11.96 -11.30
CA PRO A 294 -20.68 10.99 -12.25
C PRO A 294 -21.12 9.71 -11.55
N GLU A 295 -22.02 8.93 -12.15
CA GLU A 295 -22.37 7.61 -11.62
C GLU A 295 -21.21 6.61 -11.78
N ARG A 296 -21.07 5.70 -10.81
CA ARG A 296 -20.09 4.61 -10.90
C ARG A 296 -20.43 3.69 -12.10
N PRO A 297 -19.49 3.47 -13.04
CA PRO A 297 -19.75 2.64 -14.20
C PRO A 297 -19.92 1.17 -13.78
N LYS A 298 -20.90 0.47 -14.37
CA LYS A 298 -21.05 -0.98 -14.16
C LYS A 298 -19.81 -1.72 -14.65
N SER A 299 -19.29 -2.64 -13.83
CA SER A 299 -18.21 -3.53 -14.24
C SER A 299 -18.67 -4.43 -15.37
N LYS A 300 -17.83 -4.58 -16.41
CA LYS A 300 -18.07 -5.51 -17.52
C LYS A 300 -17.14 -6.71 -17.35
N THR A 301 -17.72 -7.89 -17.25
CA THR A 301 -17.00 -9.12 -16.92
C THR A 301 -16.88 -10.09 -18.10
N ASP A 302 -17.26 -9.64 -19.30
CA ASP A 302 -17.21 -10.45 -20.51
C ASP A 302 -15.76 -10.67 -21.01
N PRO A 303 -15.51 -11.74 -21.79
CA PRO A 303 -14.18 -12.08 -22.30
C PRO A 303 -13.55 -10.97 -23.17
N ALA A 304 -14.33 -10.15 -23.88
CA ALA A 304 -13.77 -9.09 -24.71
C ALA A 304 -13.24 -7.92 -23.85
N THR A 305 -13.92 -7.62 -22.75
CA THR A 305 -13.42 -6.65 -21.77
C THR A 305 -12.15 -7.15 -21.08
N PHE A 306 -12.09 -8.45 -20.72
CA PHE A 306 -10.84 -9.08 -20.25
C PHE A 306 -9.73 -8.96 -21.28
N ALA A 307 -9.99 -9.30 -22.54
CA ALA A 307 -9.00 -9.25 -23.62
C ALA A 307 -8.34 -7.87 -23.77
N ARG A 308 -9.16 -6.81 -23.68
CA ARG A 308 -8.67 -5.43 -23.72
C ARG A 308 -7.81 -5.10 -22.50
N GLN A 309 -8.25 -5.50 -21.30
CA GLN A 309 -7.50 -5.24 -20.07
C GLN A 309 -6.18 -6.01 -20.06
N PHE A 310 -6.21 -7.31 -20.36
CA PHE A 310 -5.01 -8.13 -20.48
C PHE A 310 -4.00 -7.53 -21.47
N LYS A 311 -4.46 -7.07 -22.63
CA LYS A 311 -3.62 -6.35 -23.59
C LYS A 311 -2.98 -5.10 -22.98
N ALA A 312 -3.73 -4.28 -22.25
CA ALA A 312 -3.19 -3.09 -21.59
C ALA A 312 -2.10 -3.46 -20.58
N ILE A 313 -2.35 -4.48 -19.74
CA ILE A 313 -1.44 -4.99 -18.70
C ILE A 313 -0.11 -5.46 -19.30
N ILE A 314 -0.13 -6.31 -20.33
CA ILE A 314 1.12 -6.80 -20.95
C ILE A 314 1.88 -5.68 -21.64
N GLU A 315 1.18 -4.69 -22.20
CA GLU A 315 1.80 -3.60 -22.95
C GLU A 315 2.65 -2.68 -22.06
N GLU A 316 2.41 -2.66 -20.76
CA GLU A 316 3.19 -1.91 -19.78
C GLU A 316 4.63 -2.43 -19.63
N GLU A 317 4.84 -3.72 -19.84
CA GLU A 317 6.13 -4.41 -19.72
C GLU A 317 6.59 -5.01 -21.06
N THR A 318 5.96 -4.58 -22.16
CA THR A 318 6.32 -4.95 -23.52
C THR A 318 7.24 -3.91 -24.14
N VAL A 319 8.43 -4.35 -24.54
CA VAL A 319 9.32 -3.54 -25.38
C VAL A 319 8.91 -3.62 -26.86
N PRO A 320 8.91 -2.49 -27.59
CA PRO A 320 8.59 -2.49 -29.02
C PRO A 320 9.53 -3.36 -29.85
N GLU A 321 9.09 -3.71 -31.06
CA GLU A 321 9.91 -4.43 -32.02
C GLU A 321 11.21 -3.68 -32.36
N GLY A 322 12.29 -4.43 -32.60
CA GLY A 322 13.58 -3.89 -33.04
C GLY A 322 14.50 -3.42 -31.93
N PHE A 323 14.15 -3.63 -30.65
CA PHE A 323 14.99 -3.28 -29.51
C PHE A 323 15.52 -4.54 -28.81
N GLU A 324 16.85 -4.70 -28.81
CA GLU A 324 17.57 -5.75 -28.09
C GLU A 324 17.49 -5.54 -26.59
N PHE A 325 17.42 -6.61 -25.81
CA PHE A 325 17.27 -6.55 -24.35
C PHE A 325 18.50 -6.02 -23.66
N GLY A 326 18.25 -5.18 -22.66
CA GLY A 326 19.29 -4.66 -21.78
C GLY A 326 20.42 -3.92 -22.48
N THR A 327 20.26 -3.57 -23.75
CA THR A 327 21.19 -2.69 -24.45
C THR A 327 21.09 -1.29 -23.86
N GLU A 328 22.25 -0.67 -23.64
CA GLU A 328 22.38 0.69 -23.11
C GLU A 328 21.73 1.74 -24.02
N TYR A 329 21.16 2.78 -23.39
CA TYR A 329 20.46 3.82 -24.13
C TYR A 329 21.38 4.57 -25.10
N GLU A 330 22.63 4.83 -24.71
CA GLU A 330 23.60 5.49 -25.58
C GLU A 330 23.90 4.65 -26.83
N GLU A 331 24.05 3.33 -26.65
CA GLU A 331 24.30 2.42 -27.75
C GLU A 331 23.09 2.34 -28.69
N LEU A 332 21.88 2.21 -28.15
CA LEU A 332 20.66 2.19 -28.95
C LEU A 332 20.45 3.51 -29.71
N ALA A 333 20.65 4.64 -29.04
CA ALA A 333 20.52 5.97 -29.66
C ALA A 333 21.52 6.15 -30.81
N ARG A 334 22.78 5.70 -30.61
CA ARG A 334 23.82 5.73 -31.64
C ARG A 334 23.45 4.85 -32.85
N ARG A 335 22.96 3.62 -32.61
CA ARG A 335 22.55 2.69 -33.69
C ARG A 335 21.35 3.22 -34.47
N LEU A 336 20.34 3.74 -33.79
CA LEU A 336 19.09 4.19 -34.41
C LEU A 336 19.20 5.58 -35.06
N LYS A 337 20.21 6.36 -34.69
CA LYS A 337 20.38 7.77 -35.11
C LYS A 337 19.11 8.60 -34.87
N LYS A 338 18.33 8.25 -33.84
CA LYS A 338 17.02 8.81 -33.51
C LYS A 338 16.82 8.78 -32.01
N GLU A 339 15.88 9.60 -31.52
CA GLU A 339 15.46 9.53 -30.13
C GLU A 339 14.79 8.19 -29.81
N LEU A 340 15.10 7.66 -28.63
CA LEU A 340 14.52 6.42 -28.15
C LEU A 340 13.03 6.61 -27.82
N PRO A 341 12.14 5.67 -28.19
CA PRO A 341 10.73 5.75 -27.88
C PRO A 341 10.47 5.93 -26.38
N ALA A 342 9.51 6.78 -26.02
CA ALA A 342 9.11 6.98 -24.63
C ALA A 342 8.66 5.66 -23.97
N LYS A 343 8.00 4.77 -24.72
CA LYS A 343 7.60 3.44 -24.24
C LYS A 343 8.80 2.59 -23.80
N LEU A 344 9.90 2.60 -24.56
CA LEU A 344 11.13 1.88 -24.18
C LEU A 344 11.73 2.45 -22.88
N LYS A 345 11.77 3.78 -22.75
CA LYS A 345 12.25 4.46 -21.54
C LYS A 345 11.37 4.19 -20.32
N LYS A 346 10.05 4.09 -20.51
CA LYS A 346 9.08 3.75 -19.46
C LYS A 346 9.33 2.33 -18.94
N VAL A 347 9.52 1.36 -19.83
CA VAL A 347 9.73 -0.05 -19.45
C VAL A 347 11.07 -0.23 -18.72
N ARG A 348 12.19 0.25 -19.28
CA ARG A 348 13.53 0.04 -18.69
C ARG A 348 13.91 1.04 -17.58
N GLY A 349 13.15 2.11 -17.42
CA GLY A 349 13.40 3.14 -16.42
C GLY A 349 14.68 3.96 -16.66
N LYS A 350 14.89 5.00 -15.84
CA LYS A 350 16.00 5.96 -16.03
C LYS A 350 17.40 5.33 -15.99
N LEU A 351 17.57 4.27 -15.21
CA LEU A 351 18.83 3.54 -15.03
C LEU A 351 19.01 2.40 -16.05
N ASN A 352 18.15 2.31 -17.07
CA ASN A 352 18.16 1.24 -18.07
C ASN A 352 18.16 -0.18 -17.46
N VAL A 353 17.51 -0.36 -16.31
CA VAL A 353 17.40 -1.68 -15.67
C VAL A 353 16.38 -2.49 -16.48
N PRO A 354 16.75 -3.65 -17.05
CA PRO A 354 15.83 -4.43 -17.86
C PRO A 354 14.66 -4.95 -16.99
N ARG A 355 13.49 -4.32 -17.13
CA ARG A 355 12.22 -4.77 -16.52
C ARG A 355 11.25 -5.33 -17.56
N GLU A 356 11.73 -5.56 -18.78
CA GLU A 356 10.91 -6.07 -19.87
C GLU A 356 10.66 -7.56 -19.70
N ARG A 357 9.37 -7.94 -19.63
CA ARG A 357 8.94 -9.34 -19.65
C ARG A 357 8.63 -9.84 -21.05
N PHE A 358 8.21 -8.93 -21.93
CA PHE A 358 7.73 -9.26 -23.26
C PHE A 358 8.36 -8.36 -24.33
N HIS A 359 8.49 -8.88 -25.55
CA HIS A 359 8.84 -8.12 -26.73
C HIS A 359 7.72 -8.22 -27.76
N SER A 360 7.40 -7.11 -28.40
CA SER A 360 6.59 -7.12 -29.63
C SER A 360 7.48 -7.51 -30.81
N VAL A 361 6.95 -8.32 -31.73
CA VAL A 361 7.65 -8.73 -32.97
C VAL A 361 6.80 -8.52 -34.23
N GLY A 362 5.75 -7.73 -34.10
CA GLY A 362 4.79 -7.50 -35.15
C GLY A 362 3.46 -7.01 -34.59
N LYS A 363 2.51 -6.73 -35.48
CA LYS A 363 1.17 -6.25 -35.11
C LYS A 363 0.48 -7.31 -34.26
N ALA A 364 0.28 -7.01 -32.97
CA ALA A 364 -0.35 -7.90 -32.00
C ALA A 364 0.38 -9.24 -31.75
N GLN A 365 1.67 -9.31 -32.08
CA GLN A 365 2.52 -10.48 -31.83
C GLN A 365 3.54 -10.22 -30.72
N TYR A 366 3.67 -11.19 -29.81
CA TYR A 366 4.52 -11.08 -28.63
C TYR A 366 5.42 -12.30 -28.46
N LYS A 367 6.61 -12.09 -27.90
CA LYS A 367 7.52 -13.14 -27.44
C LYS A 367 7.99 -12.85 -26.03
N TRP A 368 8.43 -13.88 -25.32
CA TRP A 368 9.04 -13.77 -24.01
C TRP A 368 10.42 -13.11 -24.13
N ALA A 369 10.67 -12.09 -23.30
CA ALA A 369 11.96 -11.41 -23.28
C ALA A 369 13.08 -12.37 -22.82
N GLY A 370 12.83 -13.31 -21.91
CA GLY A 370 13.87 -14.19 -21.39
C GLY A 370 14.44 -15.22 -22.39
N LEU A 371 13.88 -15.34 -23.60
CA LEU A 371 14.35 -16.24 -24.66
C LEU A 371 15.87 -16.17 -24.92
N GLN A 372 16.42 -14.98 -24.86
CA GLN A 372 17.84 -14.73 -25.12
C GLN A 372 18.81 -15.30 -24.08
N PHE A 373 18.33 -15.61 -22.87
CA PHE A 373 19.15 -16.25 -21.84
C PHE A 373 19.31 -17.75 -22.08
N ARG A 374 18.33 -18.39 -22.74
CA ARG A 374 18.43 -19.82 -23.11
C ARG A 374 19.54 -20.10 -24.12
N GLY A 375 19.90 -19.12 -24.96
CA GLY A 375 20.99 -19.25 -25.92
C GLY A 375 22.40 -19.15 -25.32
N LYS A 376 22.54 -18.62 -24.10
CA LYS A 376 23.83 -18.38 -23.42
C LYS A 376 24.19 -19.42 -22.35
N MET A 377 23.30 -20.37 -22.05
CA MET A 377 23.54 -21.49 -21.13
C MET A 377 23.87 -22.79 -21.87
N LYS A 378 24.75 -22.73 -22.86
CA LYS A 378 25.35 -23.92 -23.50
C LYS A 378 26.84 -23.95 -23.28
#